data_AF-A0A9P0PRQ7-F1
#
_entry.id   AF-A0A9P0PRQ7-F1
#
_cell.length_a   1.000
_cell.length_b   1.000
_cell.length_c   1.000
_cell.angle_alpha   90.00
_cell.angle_beta   90.00
_cell.angle_gamma   90.00
#
_symmetry.space_group_name_H-M   'P 1'
#
loop_
_entity.id
_entity.type
_entity.pdbx_description
1 polymer ?
#
loop_
_entity_poly.entity_id
_entity_poly.type
_entity_poly.pdbx_seq_one_letter_code
_entity_poly.pdbx_strand_id
1 'polypeptide(L)'
;MGLAAGVDIQGKSLVVHEHLNKILQKLTESSGIDLDHQLFLTSAIFVQKDFPIRNLYKQTAETIYKSSVLNVDFKHDSNKAVEVMNAWVTEKTKGKIKSILAMPPSESTRVVIASALYFKALWEHPFFAEMTFRRPFYTNGRKSPATMEVEMMSNGGKFPYYKDPTLKCEIMGLPYKGNATTMYIIVPSDSSAERLKEFQRTLTQQDVDRLADSTEPRCVVMGFPKMKIESTIELRDVLSSLGVQSLFQAGEANLAMLSPGEMMADAPITLRNPENNPIVNCSNIFNPNSTEKLCETTDGTKKILFKKFGDKVGRRVVKRDDLDSLRELVNEQSSGNFQNPGLYASNVIHKVYMDITETGTEAAASTAIALARSTEVTFRVDVPFLFFIRHEFTKTILFWGSVTEPTPSFPRT
;
A
#
# COMPACT_ATOMS: atom_id res chain seq x y z
N MET A 1 11.33 7.28 2.97
CA MET A 1 12.20 7.77 4.06
C MET A 1 13.45 6.91 4.32
N GLY A 2 13.61 5.68 3.79
CA GLY A 2 14.82 4.88 4.04
C GLY A 2 16.03 5.20 3.15
N LEU A 3 15.82 5.45 1.85
CA LEU A 3 16.93 5.59 0.90
C LEU A 3 17.61 6.97 0.90
N ALA A 4 16.91 8.02 1.34
CA ALA A 4 17.44 9.40 1.37
C ALA A 4 18.01 9.84 2.72
N ALA A 5 17.78 9.08 3.80
CA ALA A 5 18.10 9.51 5.17
C ALA A 5 19.45 8.98 5.71
N GLY A 6 20.22 8.22 4.92
CA GLY A 6 21.49 7.66 5.40
C GLY A 6 21.36 6.69 6.59
N VAL A 7 20.16 6.16 6.83
CA VAL A 7 19.96 5.12 7.84
C VAL A 7 20.57 3.84 7.28
N ASP A 8 21.60 3.34 7.95
CA ASP A 8 22.14 2.00 7.68
C ASP A 8 21.04 0.96 7.98
N ILE A 9 20.34 0.56 6.92
CA ILE A 9 19.25 -0.42 6.99
C ILE A 9 19.82 -1.80 7.35
N GLN A 10 21.07 -2.11 6.98
CA GLN A 10 21.71 -3.38 7.32
C GLN A 10 21.98 -3.45 8.83
N GLY A 11 22.51 -2.39 9.44
CA GLY A 11 22.78 -2.33 10.88
C GLY A 11 21.54 -2.08 11.77
N LYS A 12 20.42 -1.59 11.21
CA LYS A 12 19.22 -1.21 11.97
C LYS A 12 17.91 -1.81 11.44
N SER A 13 17.98 -2.93 10.71
CA SER A 13 16.84 -3.58 10.06
C SER A 13 15.64 -3.76 11.01
N LEU A 14 15.87 -4.25 12.24
CA LEU A 14 14.80 -4.45 13.23
C LEU A 14 14.01 -3.17 13.53
N VAL A 15 14.71 -2.06 13.77
CA VAL A 15 14.09 -0.76 14.10
C VAL A 15 13.29 -0.22 12.91
N VAL A 16 13.80 -0.39 11.69
CA VAL A 16 13.08 0.02 10.47
C VAL A 16 11.77 -0.74 10.34
N HIS A 17 11.81 -2.06 10.54
CA HIS A 17 10.65 -2.93 10.47
C HIS A 17 9.62 -2.64 11.59
N GLU A 18 10.08 -2.37 12.82
CA GLU A 18 9.22 -1.93 13.92
C GLU A 18 8.52 -0.60 13.64
N HIS A 19 9.23 0.39 13.10
CA HIS A 19 8.64 1.68 12.74
C HIS A 19 7.67 1.56 11.57
N LEU A 20 8.01 0.77 10.54
CA LEU A 20 7.11 0.52 9.43
C LEU A 20 5.82 -0.17 9.89
N ASN A 21 5.92 -1.17 10.78
CA ASN A 21 4.76 -1.82 11.38
C ASN A 21 3.87 -0.81 12.11
N LYS A 22 4.45 0.05 12.96
CA LYS A 22 3.68 1.11 13.67
C LYS A 22 2.98 2.08 12.70
N ILE A 23 3.62 2.42 11.58
CA ILE A 23 3.00 3.26 10.55
C ILE A 23 1.85 2.51 9.89
N LEU A 24 2.05 1.26 9.45
CA LEU A 24 1.01 0.44 8.83
C LEU A 24 -0.19 0.23 9.76
N GLN A 25 0.05 -0.06 11.04
CA GLN A 25 -0.99 -0.15 12.07
C GLN A 25 -1.74 1.17 12.20
N LYS A 26 -1.05 2.29 12.36
CA LYS A 26 -1.72 3.59 12.45
C LYS A 26 -2.56 3.91 11.22
N LEU A 27 -2.08 3.62 10.01
CA LEU A 27 -2.83 3.87 8.77
C LEU A 27 -4.07 2.99 8.64
N THR A 28 -4.03 1.75 9.14
CA THR A 28 -5.16 0.81 9.13
C THR A 28 -6.11 0.99 10.32
N GLU A 29 -5.63 1.47 11.47
CA GLU A 29 -6.42 1.76 12.67
C GLU A 29 -7.09 3.13 12.60
N SER A 30 -6.43 4.14 12.02
CA SER A 30 -7.04 5.46 11.77
C SER A 30 -8.14 5.41 10.71
N SER A 31 -8.24 4.31 9.96
CA SER A 31 -9.35 4.00 9.07
C SER A 31 -10.41 3.07 9.73
N GLY A 32 -10.22 2.70 11.00
CA GLY A 32 -10.94 1.60 11.65
C GLY A 32 -12.16 1.96 12.53
N ILE A 33 -12.65 3.21 12.57
CA ILE A 33 -13.82 3.56 13.43
C ILE A 33 -14.93 4.34 12.71
N ASP A 34 -14.84 4.63 11.41
CA ASP A 34 -15.99 5.23 10.69
C ASP A 34 -16.28 4.42 9.42
N LEU A 35 -17.56 4.04 9.21
CA LEU A 35 -18.07 3.34 8.01
C LEU A 35 -17.77 4.07 6.69
N ASP A 36 -17.20 5.27 6.81
CA ASP A 36 -17.05 6.31 5.82
C ASP A 36 -15.67 6.26 5.11
N HIS A 37 -14.69 5.52 5.64
CA HIS A 37 -13.38 5.34 5.01
C HIS A 37 -13.08 3.86 4.77
N GLN A 38 -13.03 3.46 3.50
CA GLN A 38 -12.64 2.12 3.07
C GLN A 38 -11.23 2.16 2.49
N LEU A 39 -10.25 1.76 3.31
CA LEU A 39 -8.87 1.53 2.91
C LEU A 39 -8.59 0.02 2.96
N PHE A 40 -8.33 -0.60 1.82
CA PHE A 40 -7.81 -1.97 1.77
C PHE A 40 -6.38 -1.91 1.24
N LEU A 41 -5.42 -2.09 2.13
CA LEU A 41 -4.01 -2.29 1.81
C LEU A 41 -3.69 -3.77 2.00
N THR A 42 -3.27 -4.44 0.92
CA THR A 42 -2.87 -5.85 0.98
C THR A 42 -1.60 -6.08 0.19
N SER A 43 -0.76 -6.98 0.68
CA SER A 43 0.44 -7.43 -0.01
C SER A 43 0.56 -8.94 0.05
N ALA A 44 1.19 -9.51 -0.96
CA ALA A 44 1.52 -10.92 -1.01
C ALA A 44 2.87 -11.16 -1.66
N ILE A 45 3.49 -12.25 -1.24
CA ILE A 45 4.66 -12.83 -1.89
C ILE A 45 4.23 -14.21 -2.38
N PHE A 46 4.22 -14.37 -3.70
CA PHE A 46 3.91 -15.64 -4.36
C PHE A 46 5.21 -16.30 -4.78
N VAL A 47 5.45 -17.51 -4.29
CA VAL A 47 6.68 -18.27 -4.52
C VAL A 47 6.37 -19.48 -5.38
N GLN A 48 7.24 -19.82 -6.33
CA GLN A 48 7.07 -21.01 -7.15
C GLN A 48 6.87 -22.25 -6.26
N LYS A 49 5.92 -23.10 -6.62
CA LYS A 49 5.43 -24.22 -5.81
C LYS A 49 6.53 -25.16 -5.30
N ASP A 50 7.57 -25.37 -6.09
CA ASP A 50 8.66 -26.31 -5.77
C ASP A 50 9.61 -25.79 -4.67
N PHE A 51 9.48 -24.52 -4.27
CA PHE A 51 10.27 -23.88 -3.22
C PHE A 51 9.44 -23.75 -1.93
N PRO A 52 9.61 -24.64 -0.93
CA PRO A 52 8.88 -24.54 0.34
C PRO A 52 9.20 -23.23 1.03
N ILE A 53 8.18 -22.57 1.60
CA ILE A 53 8.36 -21.33 2.34
C ILE A 53 8.77 -21.64 3.78
N ARG A 54 9.80 -20.96 4.30
CA ARG A 54 10.19 -21.10 5.72
C ARG A 54 9.08 -20.58 6.63
N ASN A 55 8.71 -21.38 7.65
CA ASN A 55 7.65 -21.01 8.60
C ASN A 55 7.93 -19.69 9.33
N LEU A 56 9.17 -19.46 9.76
CA LEU A 56 9.55 -18.23 10.46
C LEU A 56 9.32 -16.98 9.57
N TYR A 57 9.70 -17.06 8.30
CA TYR A 57 9.46 -15.97 7.34
C TYR A 57 7.96 -15.75 7.14
N LYS A 58 7.19 -16.82 6.89
CA LYS A 58 5.74 -16.75 6.69
C LYS A 58 5.03 -16.13 7.90
N GLN A 59 5.32 -16.62 9.11
CA GLN A 59 4.74 -16.10 10.34
C GLN A 59 5.07 -14.62 10.57
N THR A 60 6.32 -14.22 10.32
CA THR A 60 6.73 -12.82 10.44
C THR A 60 5.99 -11.95 9.42
N ALA A 61 5.89 -12.39 8.17
CA ALA A 61 5.19 -11.70 7.09
C ALA A 61 3.70 -11.48 7.42
N GLU A 62 3.02 -12.54 7.87
CA GLU A 62 1.59 -12.53 8.18
C GLU A 62 1.26 -11.77 9.47
N THR A 63 2.13 -11.85 10.48
CA THR A 63 1.88 -11.23 11.79
C THR A 63 2.21 -9.74 11.78
N ILE A 64 3.39 -9.37 11.28
CA ILE A 64 3.90 -7.99 11.29
C ILE A 64 3.33 -7.16 10.16
N TYR A 65 3.38 -7.67 8.92
CA TYR A 65 3.01 -6.89 7.73
C TYR A 65 1.59 -7.16 7.25
N LYS A 66 0.89 -8.13 7.85
CA LYS A 66 -0.39 -8.67 7.35
C LYS A 66 -0.28 -9.12 5.88
N SER A 67 0.93 -9.51 5.47
CA SER A 67 1.22 -9.91 4.10
C SER A 67 1.05 -11.42 3.94
N SER A 68 0.40 -11.85 2.87
CA SER A 68 0.27 -13.28 2.56
C SER A 68 1.56 -13.83 1.96
N VAL A 69 1.94 -15.07 2.27
CA VAL A 69 3.04 -15.76 1.58
C VAL A 69 2.55 -17.13 1.13
N LEU A 70 2.50 -17.33 -0.18
CA LEU A 70 1.79 -18.46 -0.80
C LEU A 70 2.67 -19.14 -1.87
N ASN A 71 2.59 -20.46 -1.93
CA ASN A 71 3.16 -21.23 -3.03
C ASN A 71 2.17 -21.28 -4.21
N VAL A 72 2.65 -21.00 -5.42
CA VAL A 72 1.87 -20.99 -6.66
C VAL A 72 2.67 -21.68 -7.77
N ASP A 73 2.02 -22.49 -8.60
CA ASP A 73 2.71 -23.18 -9.69
C ASP A 73 2.74 -22.33 -10.97
N PHE A 74 3.78 -21.54 -11.12
CA PHE A 74 4.04 -20.77 -12.33
C PHE A 74 4.63 -21.59 -13.47
N LYS A 75 5.36 -22.67 -13.14
CA LYS A 75 6.13 -23.47 -14.09
C LYS A 75 5.26 -24.42 -14.89
N HIS A 76 4.32 -25.12 -14.23
CA HIS A 76 3.51 -26.15 -14.89
C HIS A 76 2.07 -25.72 -15.16
N ASP A 77 1.54 -24.74 -14.42
CA ASP A 77 0.14 -24.30 -14.55
C ASP A 77 -0.02 -22.78 -14.36
N SER A 78 0.59 -22.02 -15.28
CA SER A 78 0.59 -20.55 -15.25
C SER A 78 -0.81 -19.94 -15.34
N ASN A 79 -1.79 -20.62 -15.96
CA ASN A 79 -3.19 -20.19 -15.98
C ASN A 79 -3.82 -20.30 -14.58
N LYS A 80 -3.59 -21.40 -13.88
CA LYS A 80 -4.04 -21.53 -12.49
C LYS A 80 -3.37 -20.51 -11.57
N ALA A 81 -2.12 -20.16 -11.84
CA ALA A 81 -1.44 -19.08 -11.12
C ALA A 81 -2.20 -17.74 -11.22
N VAL A 82 -2.69 -17.40 -12.42
CA VAL A 82 -3.55 -16.20 -12.62
C VAL A 82 -4.81 -16.27 -11.77
N GLU A 83 -5.50 -17.41 -11.79
CA GLU A 83 -6.72 -17.61 -10.99
C GLU A 83 -6.46 -17.43 -9.50
N VAL A 84 -5.39 -18.04 -8.97
CA VAL A 84 -5.04 -17.97 -7.54
C VAL A 84 -4.70 -16.53 -7.13
N MET A 85 -3.89 -15.84 -7.93
CA MET A 85 -3.50 -14.46 -7.63
C MET A 85 -4.69 -13.49 -7.72
N ASN A 86 -5.56 -13.66 -8.72
CA ASN A 86 -6.75 -12.83 -8.89
C ASN A 86 -7.81 -13.13 -7.82
N ALA A 87 -7.98 -14.40 -7.41
CA ALA A 87 -8.84 -14.77 -6.29
C ALA A 87 -8.34 -14.16 -4.98
N TRP A 88 -7.03 -14.22 -4.73
CA TRP A 88 -6.41 -13.61 -3.55
C TRP A 88 -6.70 -12.10 -3.47
N VAL A 89 -6.43 -11.34 -4.53
CA VAL A 89 -6.65 -9.88 -4.50
C VAL A 89 -8.14 -9.55 -4.37
N THR A 90 -9.00 -10.33 -5.01
CA THR A 90 -10.47 -10.18 -4.91
C THR A 90 -10.94 -10.41 -3.48
N GLU A 91 -10.49 -11.48 -2.83
CA GLU A 91 -10.83 -11.78 -1.42
C GLU A 91 -10.34 -10.66 -0.49
N LYS A 92 -9.05 -10.31 -0.57
CA LYS A 92 -8.43 -9.32 0.33
C LYS A 92 -8.98 -7.91 0.14
N THR A 93 -9.53 -7.60 -1.03
CA THR A 93 -10.15 -6.31 -1.33
C THR A 93 -11.68 -6.37 -1.32
N LYS A 94 -12.29 -7.45 -0.83
CA LYS A 94 -13.76 -7.65 -0.78
C LYS A 94 -14.44 -7.40 -2.14
N GLY A 95 -13.82 -7.85 -3.22
CA GLY A 95 -14.31 -7.76 -4.59
C GLY A 95 -14.05 -6.42 -5.28
N LYS A 96 -13.36 -5.47 -4.64
CA LYS A 96 -13.09 -4.14 -5.22
C LYS A 96 -12.01 -4.18 -6.30
N ILE A 97 -10.98 -5.00 -6.13
CA ILE A 97 -9.97 -5.26 -7.15
C ILE A 97 -10.14 -6.71 -7.59
N LYS A 98 -10.61 -6.91 -8.83
CA LYS A 98 -10.96 -8.24 -9.36
C LYS A 98 -9.79 -8.98 -10.02
N SER A 99 -8.80 -8.24 -10.48
CA SER A 99 -7.65 -8.79 -11.20
C SER A 99 -6.42 -7.95 -10.89
N ILE A 100 -5.31 -8.62 -10.56
CA ILE A 100 -3.97 -8.03 -10.42
C ILE A 100 -3.05 -8.48 -11.55
N LEU A 101 -3.36 -9.62 -12.18
CA LEU A 101 -2.61 -10.20 -13.27
C LEU A 101 -3.57 -10.48 -14.44
N ALA A 102 -3.28 -9.90 -15.60
CA ALA A 102 -4.13 -10.03 -16.79
C ALA A 102 -3.72 -11.21 -17.69
N MET A 103 -2.43 -11.53 -17.73
CA MET A 103 -1.86 -12.59 -18.58
C MET A 103 -1.03 -13.54 -17.73
N PRO A 104 -1.00 -14.85 -18.05
CA PRO A 104 -0.18 -15.83 -17.34
C PRO A 104 1.30 -15.41 -17.28
N PRO A 105 1.96 -15.59 -16.13
CA PRO A 105 3.39 -15.29 -16.02
C PRO A 105 4.20 -16.37 -16.75
N SER A 106 5.45 -16.05 -17.09
CA SER A 106 6.38 -17.03 -17.71
C SER A 106 6.64 -18.23 -16.79
N GLU A 107 6.87 -19.40 -17.36
CA GLU A 107 7.28 -20.62 -16.63
C GLU A 107 8.61 -20.46 -15.87
N SER A 108 9.42 -19.47 -16.26
CA SER A 108 10.65 -19.09 -15.55
C SER A 108 10.40 -18.29 -14.27
N THR A 109 9.14 -17.94 -13.97
CA THR A 109 8.78 -17.17 -12.77
C THR A 109 9.13 -17.94 -11.50
N ARG A 110 9.73 -17.26 -10.53
CA ARG A 110 10.16 -17.81 -9.24
C ARG A 110 9.49 -17.11 -8.07
N VAL A 111 9.50 -15.78 -8.04
CA VAL A 111 8.83 -14.99 -7.01
C VAL A 111 8.10 -13.81 -7.64
N VAL A 112 6.83 -13.63 -7.30
CA VAL A 112 6.07 -12.42 -7.62
C VAL A 112 5.70 -11.72 -6.31
N ILE A 113 6.12 -10.47 -6.17
CA ILE A 113 5.69 -9.61 -5.07
C ILE A 113 4.51 -8.80 -5.57
N ALA A 114 3.40 -8.82 -4.85
CA ALA A 114 2.20 -8.12 -5.23
C ALA A 114 1.75 -7.19 -4.11
N SER A 115 1.33 -5.99 -4.47
CA SER A 115 0.67 -5.05 -3.58
C SER A 115 -0.59 -4.54 -4.26
N ALA A 116 -1.70 -4.52 -3.53
CA ALA A 116 -2.95 -3.96 -4.01
C ALA A 116 -3.50 -2.98 -2.98
N LEU A 117 -3.99 -1.85 -3.48
CA LEU A 117 -4.48 -0.75 -2.68
C LEU A 117 -5.82 -0.27 -3.23
N TYR A 118 -6.87 -0.42 -2.44
CA TYR A 118 -8.16 0.21 -2.70
C TYR A 118 -8.38 1.35 -1.71
N PHE A 119 -8.78 2.50 -2.23
CA PHE A 119 -9.12 3.65 -1.41
C PHE A 119 -10.44 4.26 -1.82
N LYS A 120 -11.32 4.43 -0.82
CA LYS A 120 -12.54 5.20 -0.90
C LYS A 120 -12.78 5.90 0.43
N ALA A 121 -13.06 7.18 0.39
CA ALA A 121 -13.26 8.00 1.59
C ALA A 121 -14.32 9.06 1.33
N LEU A 122 -15.05 9.44 2.38
CA LEU A 122 -16.03 10.52 2.32
C LEU A 122 -15.34 11.87 2.48
N TRP A 123 -15.76 12.87 1.70
CA TRP A 123 -15.34 14.26 1.90
C TRP A 123 -15.88 14.81 3.21
N GLU A 124 -15.12 15.70 3.87
CA GLU A 124 -15.66 16.52 4.97
C GLU A 124 -16.77 17.45 4.44
N HIS A 125 -16.61 17.95 3.21
CA HIS A 125 -17.59 18.77 2.51
C HIS A 125 -17.90 18.16 1.13
N PRO A 126 -18.99 17.39 1.00
CA PRO A 126 -19.32 16.68 -0.23
C PRO A 126 -19.71 17.61 -1.38
N PHE A 127 -19.56 17.11 -2.61
CA PHE A 127 -19.98 17.82 -3.81
C PHE A 127 -21.50 17.69 -4.01
N PHE A 128 -22.07 18.64 -4.73
CA PHE A 128 -23.49 18.62 -5.08
C PHE A 128 -23.72 17.71 -6.28
N ALA A 129 -24.41 16.59 -6.09
CA ALA A 129 -24.67 15.61 -7.15
C ALA A 129 -25.44 16.25 -8.32
N GLU A 130 -26.38 17.14 -8.02
CA GLU A 130 -27.20 17.87 -8.99
C GLU A 130 -26.41 18.94 -9.75
N MET A 131 -25.21 19.29 -9.28
CA MET A 131 -24.31 20.26 -9.92
C MET A 131 -23.12 19.59 -10.61
N THR A 132 -23.24 18.30 -10.89
CA THR A 132 -22.27 17.55 -11.70
C THR A 132 -22.73 17.55 -13.16
N PHE A 133 -21.94 18.16 -14.03
CA PHE A 133 -22.26 18.29 -15.45
C PHE A 133 -21.07 17.92 -16.31
N ARG A 134 -21.32 17.46 -17.54
CA ARG A 134 -20.26 17.35 -18.54
C ARG A 134 -19.68 18.72 -18.83
N ARG A 135 -18.36 18.83 -18.68
CA ARG A 135 -17.60 20.05 -18.98
C ARG A 135 -16.35 19.70 -19.77
N PRO A 136 -15.85 20.64 -20.59
CA PRO A 136 -14.59 20.45 -21.31
C PRO A 136 -13.43 20.20 -20.36
N PHE A 137 -12.52 19.31 -20.74
CA PHE A 137 -11.21 19.16 -20.11
C PHE A 137 -10.12 19.43 -21.17
N TYR A 138 -9.17 20.28 -20.81
CA TYR A 138 -8.18 20.85 -21.71
C TYR A 138 -6.81 20.21 -21.49
N THR A 139 -6.61 19.03 -22.07
CA THR A 139 -5.35 18.25 -21.98
C THR A 139 -4.11 19.05 -22.41
N ASN A 140 -4.27 19.83 -23.48
CA ASN A 140 -3.22 20.70 -24.04
C ASN A 140 -3.32 22.15 -23.56
N GLY A 141 -3.96 22.38 -22.42
CA GLY A 141 -4.16 23.68 -21.79
C GLY A 141 -5.35 24.49 -22.33
N ARG A 142 -5.85 25.43 -21.51
CA ARG A 142 -7.12 26.16 -21.76
C ARG A 142 -7.16 27.01 -23.05
N LYS A 143 -6.00 27.32 -23.62
CA LYS A 143 -5.87 28.06 -24.88
C LYS A 143 -6.04 27.16 -26.11
N SER A 144 -5.96 25.85 -25.93
CA SER A 144 -6.14 24.84 -26.96
C SER A 144 -7.61 24.37 -27.01
N PRO A 145 -8.09 23.86 -28.16
CA PRO A 145 -9.40 23.22 -28.22
C PRO A 145 -9.48 22.02 -27.26
N ALA A 146 -10.59 21.90 -26.53
CA ALA A 146 -10.85 20.71 -25.73
C ALA A 146 -11.30 19.56 -26.64
N THR A 147 -10.62 18.43 -26.56
CA THR A 147 -10.92 17.20 -27.34
C THR A 147 -11.81 16.22 -26.57
N MET A 148 -12.05 16.48 -25.29
CA MET A 148 -12.80 15.61 -24.40
C MET A 148 -13.63 16.43 -23.40
N GLU A 149 -14.66 15.78 -22.87
CA GLU A 149 -15.45 16.24 -21.74
C GLU A 149 -15.36 15.23 -20.59
N VAL A 150 -15.53 15.73 -19.37
CA VAL A 150 -15.54 14.95 -18.13
C VAL A 150 -16.73 15.37 -17.28
N GLU A 151 -17.20 14.48 -16.42
CA GLU A 151 -18.18 14.85 -15.39
C GLU A 151 -17.51 15.73 -14.35
N MET A 152 -17.80 17.03 -14.38
CA MET A 152 -17.21 18.02 -13.49
C MET A 152 -18.14 18.24 -12.30
N MET A 153 -17.70 17.80 -11.12
CA MET A 153 -18.39 18.02 -9.86
C MET A 153 -18.17 19.46 -9.41
N SER A 154 -19.17 20.07 -8.78
CA SER A 154 -19.09 21.46 -8.30
C SER A 154 -19.37 21.55 -6.81
N ASN A 155 -18.65 22.44 -6.13
CA ASN A 155 -18.89 22.76 -4.73
C ASN A 155 -18.38 24.20 -4.44
N GLY A 156 -18.81 24.78 -3.32
CA GLY A 156 -18.36 26.09 -2.86
C GLY A 156 -18.36 26.18 -1.34
N GLY A 157 -17.32 26.77 -0.77
CA GLY A 157 -17.08 26.67 0.66
C GLY A 157 -15.80 27.37 1.09
N LYS A 158 -15.45 27.21 2.37
CA LYS A 158 -14.12 27.55 2.87
C LYS A 158 -13.22 26.32 2.71
N PHE A 159 -12.23 26.41 1.83
CA PHE A 159 -11.29 25.33 1.57
C PHE A 159 -9.85 25.80 1.78
N PRO A 160 -8.94 24.93 2.24
CA PRO A 160 -7.51 25.20 2.22
C PRO A 160 -7.06 25.53 0.78
N TYR A 161 -6.51 26.72 0.58
CA TYR A 161 -6.06 27.19 -0.72
C TYR A 161 -4.79 28.01 -0.57
N TYR A 162 -3.89 27.90 -1.55
CA TYR A 162 -2.73 28.75 -1.67
C TYR A 162 -2.30 28.90 -3.12
N LYS A 163 -1.83 30.09 -3.48
CA LYS A 163 -1.27 30.38 -4.80
C LYS A 163 0.21 30.67 -4.64
N ASP A 164 1.04 29.78 -5.17
CA ASP A 164 2.48 29.88 -4.99
C ASP A 164 3.12 30.69 -6.13
N PRO A 165 3.71 31.86 -5.84
CA PRO A 165 4.35 32.69 -6.86
C PRO A 165 5.66 32.08 -7.36
N THR A 166 6.35 31.30 -6.52
CA THR A 166 7.67 30.73 -6.83
C THR A 166 7.57 29.57 -7.82
N LEU A 167 6.76 28.56 -7.50
CA LEU A 167 6.51 27.40 -8.37
C LEU A 167 5.48 27.70 -9.46
N LYS A 168 4.84 28.88 -9.41
CA LYS A 168 3.80 29.32 -10.34
C LYS A 168 2.68 28.28 -10.44
N CYS A 169 2.09 27.92 -9.31
CA CYS A 169 0.98 26.96 -9.25
C CYS A 169 -0.08 27.38 -8.23
N GLU A 170 -1.25 26.78 -8.33
CA GLU A 170 -2.32 26.89 -7.33
C GLU A 170 -2.48 25.53 -6.67
N ILE A 171 -2.65 25.51 -5.35
CA ILE A 171 -2.92 24.31 -4.57
C ILE A 171 -4.23 24.48 -3.80
N MET A 172 -5.05 23.44 -3.79
CA MET A 172 -6.27 23.34 -2.99
C MET A 172 -6.28 22.03 -2.21
N GLY A 173 -6.67 22.08 -0.94
CA GLY A 173 -6.94 20.90 -0.12
C GLY A 173 -8.42 20.57 -0.07
N LEU A 174 -8.75 19.29 -0.20
CA LEU A 174 -10.07 18.69 0.00
C LEU A 174 -9.96 17.72 1.18
N PRO A 175 -10.33 18.15 2.41
CA PRO A 175 -10.29 17.28 3.58
C PRO A 175 -11.28 16.13 3.44
N TYR A 176 -10.87 14.94 3.85
CA TYR A 176 -11.76 13.82 4.09
C TYR A 176 -12.41 13.93 5.47
N LYS A 177 -13.52 13.21 5.66
CA LYS A 177 -14.32 13.28 6.88
C LYS A 177 -13.45 13.00 8.11
N GLY A 178 -13.55 13.87 9.12
CA GLY A 178 -12.73 13.76 10.33
C GLY A 178 -11.34 14.41 10.22
N ASN A 179 -11.00 15.03 9.09
CA ASN A 179 -9.85 15.91 8.88
C ASN A 179 -8.47 15.27 9.17
N ALA A 180 -8.37 13.94 9.29
CA ALA A 180 -7.10 13.25 9.49
C ALA A 180 -6.28 13.15 8.19
N THR A 181 -6.97 13.12 7.05
CA THR A 181 -6.37 13.05 5.72
C THR A 181 -6.98 14.10 4.79
N THR A 182 -6.15 14.65 3.91
CA THR A 182 -6.55 15.66 2.94
C THR A 182 -6.04 15.27 1.55
N MET A 183 -6.88 15.37 0.54
CA MET A 183 -6.45 15.35 -0.86
C MET A 183 -6.03 16.75 -1.27
N TYR A 184 -4.76 16.95 -1.58
CA TYR A 184 -4.27 18.18 -2.18
C TYR A 184 -4.21 18.04 -3.69
N ILE A 185 -4.63 19.10 -4.38
CA ILE A 185 -4.63 19.21 -5.84
C ILE A 185 -3.74 20.39 -6.20
N ILE A 186 -2.70 20.14 -6.99
CA ILE A 186 -1.79 21.17 -7.52
C ILE A 186 -2.05 21.34 -9.01
N VAL A 187 -2.35 22.56 -9.41
CA VAL A 187 -2.55 22.97 -10.80
C VAL A 187 -1.45 23.98 -11.18
N PRO A 188 -0.48 23.61 -12.02
CA PRO A 188 0.50 24.56 -12.56
C PRO A 188 -0.17 25.70 -13.35
N SER A 189 0.46 26.88 -13.37
CA SER A 189 0.05 27.96 -14.28
C SER A 189 0.22 27.51 -15.73
N ASP A 190 -0.75 27.85 -16.59
CA ASP A 190 -0.83 27.40 -17.99
C ASP A 190 -0.70 25.86 -18.13
N SER A 191 -1.29 25.09 -17.20
CA SER A 191 -1.16 23.63 -17.18
C SER A 191 -1.58 22.96 -18.51
N SER A 192 -0.74 22.02 -18.96
CA SER A 192 -0.92 21.07 -20.05
C SER A 192 -0.26 19.74 -19.65
N ALA A 193 -0.42 18.69 -20.45
CA ALA A 193 0.21 17.39 -20.18
C ALA A 193 1.75 17.51 -20.11
N GLU A 194 2.35 18.27 -21.02
CA GLU A 194 3.79 18.54 -21.07
C GLU A 194 4.23 19.39 -19.88
N ARG A 195 3.50 20.48 -19.59
CA ARG A 195 3.82 21.38 -18.49
C ARG A 195 3.77 20.68 -17.14
N LEU A 196 2.80 19.78 -16.95
CA LEU A 196 2.68 18.97 -15.74
C LEU A 196 3.88 18.03 -15.58
N LYS A 197 4.32 17.38 -16.67
CA LYS A 197 5.50 16.50 -16.67
C LYS A 197 6.77 17.27 -16.32
N GLU A 198 6.95 18.47 -16.85
CA GLU A 198 8.07 19.34 -16.47
C GLU A 198 8.01 19.75 -15.00
N PHE A 199 6.83 20.16 -14.53
CA PHE A 199 6.61 20.56 -13.14
C PHE A 199 6.98 19.43 -12.16
N GLN A 200 6.59 18.19 -12.46
CA GLN A 200 6.93 17.03 -11.65
C GLN A 200 8.44 16.76 -11.57
N ARG A 201 9.21 17.03 -12.63
CA ARG A 201 10.68 16.82 -12.63
C ARG A 201 11.42 17.79 -11.74
N THR A 202 10.85 18.97 -11.50
CA THR A 202 11.45 20.02 -10.67
C THR A 202 10.98 19.97 -9.21
N LEU A 203 9.90 19.24 -8.93
CA LEU A 203 9.24 19.26 -7.64
C LEU A 203 10.03 18.41 -6.62
N THR A 204 10.30 18.99 -5.45
CA THR A 204 10.98 18.29 -4.35
C THR A 204 10.00 17.94 -3.22
N GLN A 205 10.40 17.04 -2.31
CA GLN A 205 9.62 16.75 -1.10
C GLN A 205 9.38 18.00 -0.25
N GLN A 206 10.39 18.88 -0.13
CA GLN A 206 10.28 20.13 0.63
C GLN A 206 9.26 21.07 0.01
N ASP A 207 9.18 21.12 -1.33
CA ASP A 207 8.17 21.90 -2.03
C ASP A 207 6.76 21.39 -1.74
N VAL A 208 6.55 20.07 -1.77
CA VAL A 208 5.24 19.46 -1.49
C VAL A 208 4.78 19.76 -0.07
N ASP A 209 5.65 19.57 0.92
CA ASP A 209 5.32 19.87 2.32
C ASP A 209 5.03 21.37 2.50
N ARG A 210 5.88 22.24 1.95
CA ARG A 210 5.70 23.70 2.01
C ARG A 210 4.39 24.13 1.36
N LEU A 211 4.04 23.61 0.18
CA LEU A 211 2.80 23.95 -0.51
C LEU A 211 1.57 23.58 0.32
N ALA A 212 1.52 22.37 0.89
CA ALA A 212 0.42 21.94 1.73
C ALA A 212 0.32 22.78 3.01
N ASP A 213 1.45 22.99 3.70
CA ASP A 213 1.51 23.71 4.97
C ASP A 213 1.29 25.24 4.81
N SER A 214 1.37 25.78 3.59
CA SER A 214 1.05 27.19 3.28
C SER A 214 -0.42 27.43 2.95
N THR A 215 -1.27 26.40 2.92
CA THR A 215 -2.69 26.56 2.62
C THR A 215 -3.44 27.24 3.75
N GLU A 216 -4.33 28.18 3.40
CA GLU A 216 -5.20 28.87 4.36
C GLU A 216 -6.67 28.71 3.94
N PRO A 217 -7.63 28.73 4.88
CA PRO A 217 -9.05 28.68 4.53
C PRO A 217 -9.47 29.91 3.70
N ARG A 218 -9.92 29.70 2.46
CA ARG A 218 -10.43 30.75 1.56
C ARG A 218 -11.82 30.39 1.05
N CYS A 219 -12.64 31.40 0.76
CA CYS A 219 -13.95 31.21 0.12
C CYS A 219 -13.75 30.89 -1.37
N VAL A 220 -13.86 29.61 -1.73
CA VAL A 220 -13.62 29.13 -3.09
C VAL A 220 -14.89 28.52 -3.69
N VAL A 221 -15.15 28.80 -4.96
CA VAL A 221 -16.01 27.96 -5.81
C VAL A 221 -15.13 27.08 -6.67
N MET A 222 -15.36 25.77 -6.59
CA MET A 222 -14.51 24.76 -7.20
C MET A 222 -15.24 23.88 -8.21
N GLY A 223 -14.51 23.48 -9.23
CA GLY A 223 -14.86 22.39 -10.14
C GLY A 223 -13.79 21.32 -10.10
N PHE A 224 -14.17 20.08 -9.83
CA PHE A 224 -13.25 18.94 -9.76
C PHE A 224 -13.80 17.73 -10.55
N PRO A 225 -13.01 17.08 -11.42
CA PRO A 225 -13.52 15.96 -12.21
C PRO A 225 -13.86 14.77 -11.32
N LYS A 226 -15.02 14.18 -11.57
CA LYS A 226 -15.37 12.85 -11.08
C LYS A 226 -14.50 11.83 -11.80
N MET A 227 -13.88 10.93 -11.05
CA MET A 227 -12.86 10.05 -11.60
C MET A 227 -12.89 8.65 -11.00
N LYS A 228 -12.40 7.71 -11.79
CA LYS A 228 -12.01 6.37 -11.36
C LYS A 228 -10.59 6.12 -11.79
N ILE A 229 -9.69 6.04 -10.82
CA ILE A 229 -8.27 5.76 -11.05
C ILE A 229 -8.06 4.26 -10.86
N GLU A 230 -7.70 3.58 -11.93
CA GLU A 230 -7.21 2.20 -11.89
C GLU A 230 -5.84 2.18 -12.55
N SER A 231 -4.81 1.79 -11.79
CA SER A 231 -3.43 1.74 -12.28
C SER A 231 -2.78 0.43 -11.85
N THR A 232 -2.07 -0.20 -12.76
CA THR A 232 -1.21 -1.36 -12.48
C THR A 232 0.19 -1.00 -12.95
N ILE A 233 1.16 -1.09 -12.05
CA ILE A 233 2.55 -0.73 -12.30
C ILE A 233 3.40 -1.97 -12.03
N GLU A 234 4.20 -2.35 -13.02
CA GLU A 234 5.28 -3.31 -12.84
C GLU A 234 6.52 -2.55 -12.35
N LEU A 235 6.88 -2.77 -11.11
CA LEU A 235 7.92 -2.03 -10.41
C LEU A 235 9.33 -2.62 -10.63
N ARG A 236 9.47 -3.76 -11.31
CA ARG A 236 10.78 -4.40 -11.56
C ARG A 236 11.78 -3.41 -12.16
N ASP A 237 11.42 -2.80 -13.29
CA ASP A 237 12.32 -1.90 -14.02
C ASP A 237 12.54 -0.58 -13.27
N VAL A 238 11.48 -0.06 -12.66
CA VAL A 238 11.54 1.15 -11.83
C VAL A 238 12.50 0.95 -10.66
N LEU A 239 12.34 -0.12 -9.88
CA LEU A 239 13.19 -0.43 -8.73
C LEU A 239 14.63 -0.74 -9.18
N SER A 240 14.82 -1.41 -10.32
CA SER A 240 16.14 -1.66 -10.91
C SER A 240 16.85 -0.35 -11.26
N SER A 241 16.13 0.61 -11.85
CA SER A 241 16.66 1.94 -12.17
C SER A 241 17.01 2.77 -10.92
N LEU A 242 16.35 2.48 -9.79
CA LEU A 242 16.63 3.08 -8.48
C LEU A 242 17.75 2.35 -7.69
N GLY A 243 18.36 1.32 -8.29
CA GLY A 243 19.51 0.59 -7.72
C GLY A 243 19.18 -0.74 -7.05
N VAL A 244 17.92 -1.16 -7.00
CA VAL A 244 17.54 -2.49 -6.51
C VAL A 244 17.69 -3.50 -7.65
N GLN A 245 18.92 -3.97 -7.90
CA GLN A 245 19.19 -4.84 -9.05
C GLN A 245 19.33 -6.32 -8.66
N SER A 246 20.09 -6.62 -7.61
CA SER A 246 20.41 -7.99 -7.20
C SER A 246 19.16 -8.82 -6.91
N LEU A 247 18.10 -8.21 -6.35
CA LEU A 247 16.82 -8.85 -6.07
C LEU A 247 16.18 -9.50 -7.31
N PHE A 248 16.41 -8.94 -8.51
CA PHE A 248 15.78 -9.37 -9.76
C PHE A 248 16.64 -10.31 -10.61
N GLN A 249 17.84 -10.64 -10.13
CA GLN A 249 18.83 -11.44 -10.84
C GLN A 249 19.07 -12.78 -10.14
N ALA A 250 18.92 -13.89 -10.88
CA ALA A 250 19.02 -15.24 -10.32
C ALA A 250 20.37 -15.53 -9.64
N GLY A 251 21.47 -14.99 -10.18
CA GLY A 251 22.83 -15.23 -9.66
C GLY A 251 23.24 -14.33 -8.50
N GLU A 252 22.53 -13.23 -8.25
CA GLU A 252 22.89 -12.25 -7.22
C GLU A 252 21.88 -12.15 -6.08
N ALA A 253 20.62 -12.51 -6.34
CA ALA A 253 19.57 -12.46 -5.34
C ALA A 253 19.93 -13.36 -4.14
N ASN A 254 19.68 -12.85 -2.94
CA ASN A 254 19.76 -13.64 -1.72
C ASN A 254 18.40 -13.65 -1.00
N LEU A 255 17.59 -14.67 -1.29
CA LEU A 255 16.29 -14.91 -0.69
C LEU A 255 16.28 -16.22 0.13
N ALA A 256 17.43 -16.61 0.69
CA ALA A 256 17.57 -17.86 1.44
C ALA A 256 16.70 -17.94 2.73
N MET A 257 16.31 -16.78 3.27
CA MET A 257 15.34 -16.67 4.38
C MET A 257 13.90 -16.99 3.95
N LEU A 258 13.58 -16.87 2.65
CA LEU A 258 12.25 -17.17 2.14
C LEU A 258 12.06 -18.68 1.98
N SER A 259 13.07 -19.37 1.44
CA SER A 259 13.02 -20.81 1.17
C SER A 259 14.39 -21.48 1.36
N PRO A 260 14.44 -22.73 1.89
CA PRO A 260 15.66 -23.53 1.90
C PRO A 260 16.06 -24.09 0.52
N GLY A 261 15.20 -23.99 -0.49
CA GLY A 261 15.45 -24.49 -1.85
C GLY A 261 14.52 -25.59 -2.31
N GLU A 262 14.64 -25.96 -3.59
CA GLU A 262 13.76 -26.96 -4.21
C GLU A 262 13.79 -28.26 -3.40
N MET A 263 12.62 -28.75 -2.98
CA MET A 263 12.55 -30.11 -2.46
C MET A 263 12.74 -31.05 -3.64
N MET A 264 13.85 -31.81 -3.66
CA MET A 264 13.95 -32.94 -4.57
C MET A 264 12.72 -33.84 -4.37
N ALA A 265 12.07 -34.20 -5.47
CA ALA A 265 10.78 -34.87 -5.54
C ALA A 265 10.71 -36.27 -4.88
N ASP A 266 11.70 -36.70 -4.10
CA ASP A 266 11.80 -38.05 -3.53
C ASP A 266 12.15 -38.08 -2.02
N ALA A 267 12.00 -36.98 -1.28
CA ALA A 267 12.00 -37.10 0.18
C ALA A 267 10.63 -37.62 0.63
N PRO A 268 10.52 -38.81 1.28
CA PRO A 268 9.24 -39.35 1.68
C PRO A 268 8.53 -38.36 2.59
N ILE A 269 7.34 -37.92 2.17
CA ILE A 269 6.40 -37.24 3.04
C ILE A 269 6.08 -38.25 4.14
N THR A 270 6.71 -38.11 5.30
CA THR A 270 6.13 -38.65 6.52
C THR A 270 4.86 -37.84 6.75
N LEU A 271 3.76 -38.32 6.17
CA LEU A 271 2.41 -37.91 6.50
C LEU A 271 2.24 -38.17 8.00
N ARG A 272 2.55 -37.17 8.84
CA ARG A 272 2.02 -37.13 10.18
C ARG A 272 0.53 -36.87 10.03
N ASN A 273 -0.24 -37.94 10.27
CA ASN A 273 -1.68 -37.94 10.39
C ASN A 273 -2.22 -36.67 11.08
N PRO A 274 -3.23 -35.97 10.53
CA PRO A 274 -3.80 -34.77 11.13
C PRO A 274 -4.58 -35.01 12.45
N GLU A 275 -4.73 -36.25 12.91
CA GLU A 275 -5.57 -36.57 14.07
C GLU A 275 -4.83 -36.72 15.40
N ASN A 276 -3.51 -36.55 15.44
CA ASN A 276 -2.79 -36.48 16.71
C ASN A 276 -2.06 -35.15 16.80
N ASN A 277 -2.69 -34.19 17.47
CA ASN A 277 -2.07 -32.96 17.96
C ASN A 277 -0.83 -33.33 18.78
N PRO A 278 0.41 -33.23 18.27
CA PRO A 278 1.56 -33.64 19.04
C PRO A 278 1.89 -32.45 19.92
N ILE A 279 1.42 -32.50 21.16
CA ILE A 279 2.12 -31.87 22.26
C ILE A 279 3.59 -32.25 22.06
N VAL A 280 4.46 -31.27 21.80
CA VAL A 280 5.90 -31.48 21.79
C VAL A 280 6.21 -32.19 23.09
N ASN A 281 6.68 -33.45 23.00
CA ASN A 281 6.98 -34.28 24.16
C ASN A 281 8.21 -33.68 24.83
N CYS A 282 8.01 -32.64 25.65
CA CYS A 282 9.00 -32.11 26.56
C CYS A 282 9.08 -33.10 27.75
N SER A 283 9.40 -34.37 27.52
CA SER A 283 9.42 -35.40 28.59
C SER A 283 10.57 -35.21 29.59
N ASN A 284 11.51 -34.31 29.28
CA ASN A 284 12.64 -33.92 30.13
C ASN A 284 12.67 -32.37 30.33
N ILE A 285 11.63 -31.76 30.93
CA ILE A 285 11.47 -30.28 30.98
C ILE A 285 12.50 -29.57 31.86
N PHE A 286 13.13 -30.20 32.85
CA PHE A 286 14.06 -29.49 33.73
C PHE A 286 15.37 -30.27 33.89
N ASN A 287 16.49 -29.61 33.57
CA ASN A 287 17.80 -30.03 34.07
C ASN A 287 17.87 -29.66 35.57
N PRO A 288 18.71 -30.28 36.42
CA PRO A 288 18.75 -30.00 37.86
C PRO A 288 18.89 -28.52 38.22
N ASN A 289 19.50 -27.73 37.32
CA ASN A 289 19.78 -26.31 37.50
C ASN A 289 18.80 -25.36 36.78
N SER A 290 17.74 -25.86 36.13
CA SER A 290 16.78 -25.01 35.40
C SER A 290 15.46 -24.91 36.16
N THR A 291 15.04 -23.67 36.46
CA THR A 291 13.77 -23.35 37.11
C THR A 291 12.69 -22.95 36.10
N GLU A 292 13.07 -22.65 34.85
CA GLU A 292 12.19 -22.24 33.77
C GLU A 292 12.63 -22.87 32.44
N LYS A 293 11.67 -23.14 31.53
CA LYS A 293 11.92 -23.59 30.15
C LYS A 293 10.81 -23.17 29.21
N LEU A 294 11.17 -22.71 28.01
CA LEU A 294 10.25 -22.29 26.96
C LEU A 294 10.17 -23.39 25.91
N CYS A 295 8.98 -23.96 25.66
CA CYS A 295 8.73 -24.90 24.55
C CYS A 295 7.83 -24.21 23.49
N GLU A 296 7.98 -24.56 22.21
CA GLU A 296 7.10 -24.11 21.12
C GLU A 296 6.11 -25.20 20.69
N THR A 297 4.95 -24.81 20.17
CA THR A 297 4.00 -25.74 19.54
C THR A 297 4.51 -26.17 18.16
N THR A 298 4.08 -27.34 17.67
CA THR A 298 4.53 -27.89 16.36
C THR A 298 4.15 -27.04 15.16
N ASP A 299 3.14 -26.17 15.30
CA ASP A 299 2.73 -25.17 14.30
C ASP A 299 3.47 -23.82 14.48
N GLY A 300 4.34 -23.70 15.51
CA GLY A 300 5.11 -22.51 15.84
C GLY A 300 4.29 -21.30 16.33
N THR A 301 2.99 -21.47 16.59
CA THR A 301 2.08 -20.35 16.89
C THR A 301 2.13 -19.91 18.36
N LYS A 302 2.58 -20.77 19.29
CA LYS A 302 2.55 -20.49 20.73
C LYS A 302 3.85 -20.92 21.42
N LYS A 303 4.36 -20.05 22.29
CA LYS A 303 5.41 -20.37 23.26
C LYS A 303 4.74 -20.73 24.59
N ILE A 304 5.11 -21.87 25.17
CA ILE A 304 4.63 -22.32 26.48
C ILE A 304 5.82 -22.23 27.44
N LEU A 305 5.72 -21.33 28.41
CA LEU A 305 6.67 -21.23 29.51
C LEU A 305 6.27 -22.20 30.61
N PHE A 306 7.17 -23.12 30.92
CA PHE A 306 7.09 -23.99 32.08
C PHE A 306 7.97 -23.39 33.19
N LYS A 307 7.38 -23.10 34.36
CA LYS A 307 8.12 -22.71 35.57
C LYS A 307 7.97 -23.78 36.65
N LYS A 308 9.06 -24.08 37.33
CA LYS A 308 9.10 -24.99 38.47
C LYS A 308 8.93 -24.22 39.78
N PHE A 309 7.98 -24.65 40.61
CA PHE A 309 7.71 -24.12 41.95
C PHE A 309 7.77 -25.29 42.94
N GLY A 310 8.95 -25.54 43.51
CA GLY A 310 9.20 -26.76 44.30
C GLY A 310 9.02 -28.00 43.41
N ASP A 311 8.14 -28.93 43.81
CA ASP A 311 7.83 -30.14 43.05
C ASP A 311 6.71 -29.96 42.02
N LYS A 312 6.14 -28.75 41.92
CA LYS A 312 5.04 -28.45 41.00
C LYS A 312 5.55 -27.73 39.75
N VAL A 313 4.98 -28.05 38.59
CA VAL A 313 5.27 -27.37 37.31
C VAL A 313 4.04 -26.58 36.89
N GLY A 314 4.19 -25.26 36.81
CA GLY A 314 3.19 -24.36 36.24
C GLY A 314 3.44 -24.16 34.75
N ARG A 315 2.38 -24.17 33.93
CA ARG A 315 2.43 -23.80 32.51
C ARG A 315 1.76 -22.46 32.28
N ARG A 316 2.40 -21.57 31.53
CA ARG A 316 1.81 -20.33 31.02
C ARG A 316 1.95 -20.32 29.51
N VAL A 317 0.84 -20.22 28.80
CA VAL A 317 0.88 -19.88 27.37
C VAL A 317 1.32 -18.42 27.29
N VAL A 318 2.53 -18.21 26.79
CA VAL A 318 3.05 -16.90 26.49
C VAL A 318 2.57 -16.59 25.07
N LYS A 319 1.71 -15.57 24.94
CA LYS A 319 1.47 -15.00 23.60
C LYS A 319 2.83 -14.53 23.10
N ARG A 320 3.27 -15.05 21.95
CA ARG A 320 4.47 -14.56 21.27
C ARG A 320 4.28 -13.05 21.11
N ASP A 321 5.26 -12.25 21.54
CA ASP A 321 5.23 -10.83 21.21
C ASP A 321 5.22 -10.76 19.67
N ASP A 322 4.42 -9.88 19.07
CA ASP A 322 4.30 -9.83 17.61
C ASP A 322 5.70 -9.70 16.97
N LEU A 323 6.58 -8.96 17.66
CA LEU A 323 7.96 -8.67 17.28
C LEU A 323 8.97 -9.79 17.55
N ASP A 324 8.63 -10.83 18.33
CA ASP A 324 9.58 -11.93 18.61
C ASP A 324 9.95 -12.68 17.32
N SER A 325 8.98 -12.91 16.45
CA SER A 325 9.19 -13.54 15.14
C SER A 325 10.15 -12.72 14.26
N LEU A 326 10.00 -11.39 14.28
CA LEU A 326 10.86 -10.47 13.55
C LEU A 326 12.30 -10.45 14.11
N ARG A 327 12.45 -10.42 15.44
CA ARG A 327 13.78 -10.48 16.09
C ARG A 327 14.51 -11.77 15.74
N GLU A 328 13.79 -12.89 15.80
CA GLU A 328 14.32 -14.22 15.46
C GLU A 328 14.75 -14.27 13.99
N LEU A 329 13.92 -13.75 13.07
CA LEU A 329 14.25 -13.69 11.64
C LEU A 329 15.49 -12.83 11.35
N VAL A 330 15.59 -11.65 11.98
CA VAL A 330 16.76 -10.75 11.83
C VAL A 330 18.03 -11.39 12.40
N ASN A 331 17.92 -12.11 13.52
CA ASN A 331 19.04 -12.84 14.10
C ASN A 331 19.50 -13.98 13.18
N GLU A 332 18.58 -14.80 12.67
CA GLU A 332 18.92 -15.88 11.71
C GLU A 332 19.58 -15.34 10.44
N GLN A 333 19.12 -14.19 9.94
CA GLN A 333 19.75 -13.52 8.80
C GLN A 333 21.20 -13.11 9.06
N SER A 334 21.51 -12.73 10.30
CA SER A 334 22.85 -12.26 10.68
C SER A 334 23.80 -13.40 11.04
N SER A 335 23.28 -14.52 11.56
CA SER A 335 24.09 -15.66 12.04
C SER A 335 24.17 -16.84 11.07
N GLY A 336 23.23 -16.96 10.14
CA GLY A 336 23.05 -18.15 9.32
C GLY A 336 23.80 -18.10 7.99
N ASN A 337 24.58 -19.14 7.72
CA ASN A 337 25.17 -19.37 6.39
C ASN A 337 24.15 -20.04 5.46
N PHE A 338 23.10 -19.29 5.09
CA PHE A 338 22.05 -19.80 4.20
C PHE A 338 22.38 -19.47 2.75
N GLN A 339 22.41 -20.49 1.90
CA GLN A 339 22.63 -20.32 0.47
C GLN A 339 21.30 -20.08 -0.24
N ASN A 340 21.24 -19.08 -1.12
CA ASN A 340 20.05 -18.82 -1.92
C ASN A 340 19.87 -19.96 -2.95
N PRO A 341 18.70 -20.60 -3.01
CA PRO A 341 18.48 -21.73 -3.91
C PRO A 341 18.18 -21.31 -5.36
N GLY A 342 18.62 -20.13 -5.79
CA GLY A 342 18.28 -19.56 -7.10
C GLY A 342 16.92 -18.86 -7.15
N LEU A 343 16.36 -18.47 -5.99
CA LEU A 343 15.19 -17.60 -5.94
C LEU A 343 15.58 -16.16 -6.27
N TYR A 344 14.77 -15.50 -7.09
CA TYR A 344 14.83 -14.08 -7.41
C TYR A 344 13.42 -13.55 -7.61
N ALA A 345 13.22 -12.24 -7.41
CA ALA A 345 11.98 -11.59 -7.78
C ALA A 345 11.87 -11.54 -9.30
N SER A 346 10.90 -12.26 -9.86
CA SER A 346 10.60 -12.22 -11.29
C SER A 346 9.81 -10.97 -11.63
N ASN A 347 8.86 -10.56 -10.76
CA ASN A 347 8.14 -9.31 -10.93
C ASN A 347 7.70 -8.72 -9.58
N VAL A 348 7.43 -7.41 -9.58
CA VAL A 348 6.82 -6.68 -8.47
C VAL A 348 5.65 -5.89 -9.03
N ILE A 349 4.44 -6.26 -8.65
CA ILE A 349 3.22 -5.67 -9.20
C ILE A 349 2.57 -4.81 -8.13
N HIS A 350 2.31 -3.56 -8.45
CA HIS A 350 1.55 -2.66 -7.60
C HIS A 350 0.27 -2.22 -8.33
N LYS A 351 -0.88 -2.53 -7.74
CA LYS A 351 -2.19 -2.17 -8.27
C LYS A 351 -2.91 -1.20 -7.35
N VAL A 352 -3.36 -0.09 -7.90
CA VAL A 352 -4.12 0.94 -7.17
C VAL A 352 -5.49 1.09 -7.81
N TYR A 353 -6.49 1.22 -6.95
CA TYR A 353 -7.86 1.54 -7.32
C TYR A 353 -8.39 2.65 -6.41
N MET A 354 -8.93 3.72 -7.00
CA MET A 354 -9.55 4.82 -6.29
C MET A 354 -10.79 5.32 -7.03
N ASP A 355 -11.91 5.46 -6.32
CA ASP A 355 -13.12 6.12 -6.82
C ASP A 355 -13.22 7.53 -6.20
N ILE A 356 -13.38 8.54 -7.04
CA ILE A 356 -13.54 9.95 -6.67
C ILE A 356 -14.94 10.38 -7.15
N THR A 357 -15.86 10.53 -6.20
CA THR A 357 -17.29 10.81 -6.43
C THR A 357 -17.79 11.94 -5.53
N GLU A 358 -19.09 12.25 -5.61
CA GLU A 358 -19.73 13.37 -4.91
C GLU A 358 -20.00 13.09 -3.42
N THR A 359 -20.40 11.85 -3.09
CA THR A 359 -21.25 11.53 -1.93
C THR A 359 -20.54 11.18 -0.63
N GLY A 360 -20.06 12.20 0.07
CA GLY A 360 -19.99 12.15 1.53
C GLY A 360 -21.35 12.19 2.29
N THR A 361 -22.50 12.16 1.59
CA THR A 361 -23.90 12.35 2.05
C THR A 361 -24.34 13.79 2.35
N GLU A 362 -25.60 14.10 2.00
CA GLU A 362 -26.18 15.43 1.76
C GLU A 362 -26.43 16.29 3.01
N ALA A 363 -26.03 17.57 2.96
CA ALA A 363 -26.82 18.73 3.39
C ALA A 363 -26.01 20.03 3.20
N ALA A 364 -26.10 20.72 2.05
CA ALA A 364 -25.57 22.08 1.92
C ALA A 364 -26.16 22.93 0.78
N ALA A 365 -27.33 22.58 0.23
CA ALA A 365 -27.86 23.25 -0.97
C ALA A 365 -28.13 24.76 -0.77
N SER A 366 -28.32 25.22 0.47
CA SER A 366 -28.59 26.64 0.78
C SER A 366 -27.33 27.50 0.93
N THR A 367 -26.25 26.97 1.52
CA THR A 367 -25.06 27.78 1.86
C THR A 367 -24.18 28.09 0.65
N ALA A 368 -24.08 27.17 -0.32
CA ALA A 368 -23.21 27.35 -1.48
C ALA A 368 -23.67 28.48 -2.43
N ILE A 369 -24.98 28.66 -2.61
CA ILE A 369 -25.53 29.75 -3.45
C ILE A 369 -25.25 31.13 -2.80
N ALA A 370 -25.28 31.21 -1.48
CA ALA A 370 -24.92 32.43 -0.75
C ALA A 370 -23.41 32.73 -0.85
N LEU A 371 -22.56 31.70 -0.73
CA LEU A 371 -21.11 31.83 -0.88
C LEU A 371 -20.69 32.17 -2.31
N ALA A 372 -21.36 31.63 -3.33
CA ALA A 372 -21.13 31.94 -4.74
C ALA A 372 -21.27 33.44 -5.06
N ARG A 373 -22.02 34.19 -4.25
CA ARG A 373 -22.21 35.65 -4.39
C ARG A 373 -21.13 36.47 -3.66
N SER A 374 -20.25 35.84 -2.88
CA SER A 374 -19.20 36.46 -2.06
C SER A 374 -17.83 35.80 -2.24
N THR A 375 -17.61 35.10 -3.37
CA THR A 375 -16.39 34.29 -3.59
C THR A 375 -15.16 35.15 -3.85
N GLU A 376 -14.05 34.76 -3.24
CA GLU A 376 -12.75 35.38 -3.51
C GLU A 376 -11.97 34.63 -4.60
N VAL A 377 -12.19 33.32 -4.72
CA VAL A 377 -11.39 32.44 -5.58
C VAL A 377 -12.28 31.52 -6.42
N THR A 378 -11.93 31.31 -7.68
CA THR A 378 -12.47 30.24 -8.53
C THR A 378 -11.36 29.23 -8.83
N PHE A 379 -11.51 27.98 -8.39
CA PHE A 379 -10.53 26.92 -8.61
C PHE A 379 -11.13 25.81 -9.47
N ARG A 380 -10.80 25.80 -10.76
CA ARG A 380 -11.33 24.82 -11.71
C ARG A 380 -10.24 23.87 -12.16
N VAL A 381 -10.46 22.57 -11.96
CA VAL A 381 -9.55 21.50 -12.31
C VAL A 381 -9.98 20.89 -13.65
N ASP A 382 -9.95 21.71 -14.70
CA ASP A 382 -10.31 21.36 -16.09
C ASP A 382 -9.09 21.23 -17.00
N VAL A 383 -7.90 21.09 -16.43
CA VAL A 383 -6.59 20.94 -17.10
C VAL A 383 -5.78 19.89 -16.35
N PRO A 384 -4.72 19.31 -16.93
CA PRO A 384 -3.86 18.36 -16.23
C PRO A 384 -3.38 18.86 -14.88
N PHE A 385 -3.38 17.98 -13.88
CA PHE A 385 -3.07 18.34 -12.50
C PHE A 385 -2.34 17.22 -11.78
N LEU A 386 -1.66 17.59 -10.71
CA LEU A 386 -1.06 16.67 -9.76
C LEU A 386 -1.98 16.60 -8.53
N PHE A 387 -2.10 15.43 -7.92
CA PHE A 387 -2.73 15.31 -6.62
C PHE A 387 -1.93 14.39 -5.71
N PHE A 388 -2.11 14.60 -4.41
CA PHE A 388 -1.61 13.69 -3.39
C PHE A 388 -2.54 13.67 -2.19
N ILE A 389 -2.56 12.55 -1.47
CA ILE A 389 -3.32 12.43 -0.22
C ILE A 389 -2.31 12.39 0.90
N ARG A 390 -2.42 13.31 1.86
CA ARG A 390 -1.51 13.45 3.00
C ARG A 390 -2.25 13.15 4.29
N HIS A 391 -1.61 12.41 5.18
CA HIS A 391 -2.06 12.30 6.56
C HIS A 391 -1.54 13.51 7.36
N GLU A 392 -2.44 14.32 7.89
CA GLU A 392 -2.13 15.65 8.39
C GLU A 392 -1.26 15.66 9.65
N PHE A 393 -1.33 14.60 10.46
CA PHE A 393 -0.55 14.50 11.69
C PHE A 393 0.88 14.03 11.44
N THR A 394 1.08 13.05 10.56
CA THR A 394 2.42 12.47 10.29
C THR A 394 3.10 13.09 9.07
N LYS A 395 2.40 13.98 8.35
CA LYS A 395 2.80 14.55 7.06
C LYS A 395 3.10 13.51 5.98
N THR A 396 2.69 12.26 6.20
CA THR A 396 2.98 11.14 5.29
C THR A 396 2.09 11.24 4.05
N ILE A 397 2.70 11.18 2.87
CA ILE A 397 1.99 11.06 1.60
C ILE A 397 1.56 9.60 1.44
N LEU A 398 0.25 9.38 1.36
CA LEU A 398 -0.39 8.07 1.20
C LEU A 398 -0.61 7.74 -0.28
N PHE A 399 -0.96 8.76 -1.06
CA PHE A 399 -1.19 8.64 -2.50
C PHE A 399 -0.52 9.79 -3.22
N TRP A 400 -0.05 9.50 -4.43
CA TRP A 400 0.55 10.47 -5.33
C TRP A 400 0.19 10.10 -6.76
N GLY A 401 -0.27 11.08 -7.55
CA GLY A 401 -0.62 10.83 -8.93
C GLY A 401 -0.73 12.11 -9.75
N SER A 402 -0.47 11.99 -11.04
CA SER A 402 -0.81 13.00 -12.03
C SER A 402 -1.96 12.52 -12.90
N VAL A 403 -2.89 13.43 -13.19
CA VAL A 403 -4.01 13.17 -14.09
C VAL A 403 -3.86 14.10 -15.29
N THR A 404 -3.58 13.52 -16.45
CA THR A 404 -3.58 14.22 -17.74
C THR A 404 -4.91 14.06 -18.46
N GLU A 405 -5.56 12.91 -18.28
CA GLU A 405 -6.86 12.58 -18.87
C GLU A 405 -7.72 11.89 -17.80
N PRO A 406 -8.70 12.57 -17.21
CA PRO A 406 -9.62 11.96 -16.25
C PRO A 406 -10.46 10.87 -16.92
N THR A 407 -10.72 9.77 -16.21
CA THR A 407 -11.60 8.68 -16.65
C THR A 407 -12.77 8.51 -15.68
N PRO A 408 -14.03 8.33 -16.15
CA PRO A 408 -14.43 8.27 -17.55
C PRO A 408 -14.37 9.65 -18.25
N SER A 409 -14.13 9.60 -19.56
CA SER A 409 -14.16 10.77 -20.43
C SER A 409 -14.99 10.51 -21.67
N PHE A 410 -15.47 11.60 -22.28
CA PHE A 410 -16.34 11.56 -23.44
C PHE A 410 -15.68 12.34 -24.58
N PRO A 411 -15.54 11.76 -25.78
CA PRO A 411 -15.01 12.48 -26.93
C PRO A 411 -15.86 13.71 -27.22
N ARG A 412 -15.20 14.83 -27.52
CA ARG A 412 -15.88 16.04 -27.98
C ARG A 412 -15.80 16.08 -29.51
N THR A 413 -16.96 15.92 -30.15
CA THR A 413 -17.11 15.96 -31.62
C THR A 413 -16.98 17.38 -32.16
#